data_AF-A0A545AKK0-F1
#
_entry.id   AF-A0A545AKK0-F1
#
_cell.length_a   1.000
_cell.length_b   1.000
_cell.length_c   1.000
_cell.angle_alpha   90.00
_cell.angle_beta   90.00
_cell.angle_gamma   90.00
#
_symmetry.space_group_name_H-M   'P 1'
#
loop_
_entity.id
_entity.type
_entity.pdbx_description
1 polymer ?
#
loop_
_entity_poly.entity_id
_entity_poly.type
_entity_poly.pdbx_seq_one_letter_code
_entity_poly.pdbx_strand_id
1 'polypeptide(L)'
;MSSRFSISGLSFNASDSSATRLGWQIAQRVEFVVSQVARQKAGAPADEIAQELHGRLRRMGVVPNVRELNEYADRIANLPTS
;
A
#
# COMPACT_ATOMS: atom_id res chain seq x y z
N MET A 1 -15.42 37.14 -11.25
CA MET A 1 -16.22 35.93 -10.95
C MET A 1 -15.31 34.93 -10.28
N SER A 2 -15.20 34.97 -8.95
CA SER A 2 -14.27 34.14 -8.19
C SER A 2 -14.99 32.89 -7.71
N SER A 3 -14.71 31.75 -8.31
CA SER A 3 -15.30 30.47 -7.90
C SER A 3 -14.54 29.93 -6.69
N ARG A 4 -15.25 29.83 -5.56
CA ARG A 4 -14.77 29.27 -4.30
C ARG A 4 -15.30 27.85 -4.21
N PHE A 5 -14.43 26.85 -4.34
CA PHE A 5 -14.80 25.47 -4.04
C PHE A 5 -14.57 25.22 -2.55
N SER A 6 -15.66 25.19 -1.78
CA SER A 6 -15.66 24.73 -0.38
C SER A 6 -16.09 23.27 -0.35
N ILE A 7 -15.18 22.35 0.02
CA ILE A 7 -15.54 20.99 0.42
C ILE A 7 -15.79 21.04 1.94
N SER A 8 -17.04 21.21 2.32
CA SER A 8 -17.50 21.04 3.69
C SER A 8 -17.48 19.55 4.03
N GLY A 9 -16.58 19.09 4.90
CA GLY A 9 -16.71 17.72 5.42
C GLY A 9 -15.52 17.06 6.11
N LEU A 10 -14.32 17.64 6.13
CA LEU A 10 -13.17 16.98 6.81
C LEU A 10 -12.66 17.83 7.98
N SER A 11 -13.38 17.78 9.09
CA SER A 11 -12.88 18.27 10.38
C SER A 11 -11.82 17.29 10.90
N PHE A 12 -10.55 17.55 10.58
CA PHE A 12 -9.43 16.84 11.20
C PHE A 12 -9.08 17.52 12.52
N ASN A 13 -9.64 17.01 13.61
CA ASN A 13 -9.26 17.39 14.98
C ASN A 13 -7.76 17.14 15.17
N ALA A 14 -6.98 18.22 15.18
CA ALA A 14 -5.52 18.24 15.10
C ALA A 14 -4.91 18.26 16.52
N SER A 15 -5.02 17.17 17.27
CA SER A 15 -4.31 17.03 18.56
C SER A 15 -4.02 15.57 18.96
N ASP A 16 -4.69 14.58 18.38
CA ASP A 16 -4.49 13.13 18.63
C ASP A 16 -3.92 12.38 17.39
N SER A 17 -3.50 13.15 16.37
CA SER A 17 -3.68 12.77 14.96
C SER A 17 -2.40 12.37 14.21
N SER A 18 -1.23 12.39 14.87
CA SER A 18 0.06 12.15 14.20
C SER A 18 0.31 10.68 13.88
N ALA A 19 0.18 9.80 14.88
CA ALA A 19 0.40 8.36 14.71
C ALA A 19 -0.60 7.73 13.73
N THR A 20 -1.88 8.12 13.82
CA THR A 20 -2.93 7.66 12.90
C THR A 20 -2.72 8.16 11.47
N ARG A 21 -2.26 9.42 11.28
CA ARG A 21 -1.92 9.94 9.94
C ARG A 21 -0.71 9.22 9.34
N LEU A 22 0.34 8.95 10.13
CA LEU A 22 1.50 8.19 9.68
C LEU A 22 1.13 6.74 9.34
N GLY A 23 0.31 6.10 10.18
CA GLY A 23 -0.22 4.76 9.91
C GLY A 23 -1.02 4.71 8.60
N TRP A 24 -1.88 5.70 8.35
CA TRP A 24 -2.64 5.81 7.10
C TRP A 24 -1.73 6.00 5.88
N GLN A 25 -0.70 6.85 5.99
CA GLN A 25 0.27 7.04 4.91
C GLN A 25 1.06 5.77 4.61
N ILE A 26 1.41 4.99 5.63
CA ILE A 26 2.07 3.69 5.45
C ILE A 26 1.14 2.71 4.74
N ALA A 27 -0.13 2.60 5.17
CA ALA A 27 -1.12 1.74 4.55
C ALA A 27 -1.30 2.05 3.05
N GLN A 28 -1.43 3.34 2.69
CA GLN A 28 -1.52 3.78 1.29
C GLN A 28 -0.29 3.38 0.45
N ARG A 29 0.93 3.48 1.02
CA ARG A 29 2.15 3.04 0.33
C ARG A 29 2.17 1.54 0.12
N VAL A 30 1.71 0.76 1.11
CA VAL A 30 1.61 -0.70 1.00
C VAL A 30 0.63 -1.08 -0.10
N GLU A 31 -0.59 -0.53 -0.07
CA GLU A 31 -1.63 -0.78 -1.09
C GLU A 31 -1.15 -0.42 -2.50
N PHE A 32 -0.48 0.73 -2.64
CA PHE A 32 0.09 1.14 -3.92
C PHE A 32 1.11 0.13 -4.44
N VAL A 33 2.06 -0.31 -3.61
CA VAL A 33 3.07 -1.28 -4.04
C VAL A 33 2.45 -2.64 -4.35
N VAL A 34 1.54 -3.13 -3.50
CA VAL A 34 0.82 -4.41 -3.69
C VAL A 34 0.06 -4.41 -5.01
N SER A 35 -0.71 -3.36 -5.30
CA SER A 35 -1.46 -3.26 -6.56
C SER A 35 -0.55 -3.21 -7.80
N GLN A 36 0.59 -2.52 -7.73
CA GLN A 36 1.55 -2.51 -8.84
C GLN A 36 2.19 -3.87 -9.08
N VAL A 37 2.59 -4.57 -8.01
CA VAL A 37 3.16 -5.92 -8.13
C VAL A 37 2.11 -6.92 -8.64
N ALA A 38 0.88 -6.85 -8.12
CA ALA A 38 -0.23 -7.67 -8.61
C ALA A 38 -0.44 -7.54 -10.12
N ARG A 39 -0.41 -6.30 -10.65
CA ARG A 39 -0.57 -6.06 -12.09
C ARG A 39 0.58 -6.56 -12.96
N GLN A 40 1.79 -6.65 -12.40
CA GLN A 40 3.00 -6.98 -13.17
C GLN A 40 3.42 -8.45 -13.03
N LYS A 41 3.08 -9.07 -11.90
CA LYS A 41 3.57 -10.39 -11.48
C LYS A 41 2.46 -11.31 -10.97
N ALA A 42 1.19 -11.08 -11.33
CA ALA A 42 0.14 -12.06 -11.08
C ALA A 42 0.54 -13.43 -11.67
N GLY A 43 0.34 -14.50 -10.91
CA GLY A 43 0.72 -15.86 -11.30
C GLY A 43 2.22 -16.21 -11.21
N ALA A 44 3.08 -15.27 -10.82
CA ALA A 44 4.49 -15.55 -10.52
C ALA A 44 4.60 -16.34 -9.20
N PRO A 45 5.73 -17.04 -8.95
CA PRO A 45 5.94 -17.74 -7.68
C PRO A 45 5.95 -16.76 -6.48
N ALA A 46 5.36 -17.19 -5.36
CA ALA A 46 5.20 -16.37 -4.16
C ALA A 46 6.54 -15.83 -3.63
N ASP A 47 7.63 -16.60 -3.68
CA ASP A 47 8.96 -16.15 -3.27
C ASP A 47 9.47 -14.96 -4.11
N GLU A 48 9.23 -14.97 -5.42
CA GLU A 48 9.63 -13.88 -6.32
C GLU A 48 8.79 -12.62 -6.05
N ILE A 49 7.49 -12.80 -5.79
CA ILE A 49 6.59 -11.70 -5.44
C ILE A 49 6.99 -11.09 -4.08
N ALA A 50 7.30 -11.93 -3.08
CA ALA A 50 7.72 -11.49 -1.75
C ALA A 50 9.02 -10.69 -1.82
N GLN A 51 10.01 -11.13 -2.60
CA GLN A 51 11.25 -10.39 -2.82
C GLN A 51 10.99 -9.03 -3.48
N GLU A 52 10.13 -8.98 -4.50
CA GLU A 52 9.79 -7.74 -5.20
C GLU A 52 9.05 -6.75 -4.28
N LEU A 53 8.03 -7.23 -3.54
CA LEU A 53 7.30 -6.45 -2.54
C LEU A 53 8.27 -5.90 -1.49
N HIS A 54 9.17 -6.73 -0.95
CA HIS A 54 10.14 -6.32 0.05
C HIS A 54 11.02 -5.17 -0.46
N GLY A 55 11.58 -5.32 -1.67
CA GLY A 55 12.42 -4.31 -2.28
C GLY A 55 11.68 -2.99 -2.54
N ARG A 56 10.46 -3.06 -3.08
CA ARG A 56 9.64 -1.86 -3.37
C ARG A 56 9.18 -1.14 -2.11
N LEU A 57 8.73 -1.88 -1.10
CA LEU A 57 8.27 -1.30 0.17
C LEU A 57 9.42 -0.58 0.90
N ARG A 58 10.61 -1.20 0.94
CA ARG A 58 11.80 -0.55 1.52
C ARG A 58 12.17 0.74 0.80
N ARG A 59 12.11 0.78 -0.54
CA ARG A 59 12.33 2.01 -1.31
C ARG A 59 11.31 3.12 -0.99
N MET A 60 10.11 2.73 -0.57
CA MET A 60 9.05 3.63 -0.12
C MET A 60 9.16 3.98 1.37
N GLY A 61 10.24 3.59 2.06
CA GLY A 61 10.43 3.84 3.49
C GLY A 61 9.53 3.00 4.40
N VAL A 62 8.96 1.91 3.88
CA VAL A 62 8.12 0.97 4.64
C VAL A 62 8.93 -0.31 4.90
N VAL A 63 8.98 -0.74 6.16
CA VAL A 63 9.56 -2.03 6.54
C VAL A 63 8.40 -3.00 6.80
N PRO A 64 8.09 -3.91 5.85
CA PRO A 64 6.97 -4.83 6.00
C PRO A 64 7.28 -5.92 7.02
N ASN A 65 6.25 -6.37 7.73
CA ASN A 65 6.29 -7.61 8.49
C ASN A 65 6.41 -8.79 7.52
N VAL A 66 7.34 -9.72 7.76
CA VAL A 66 7.59 -10.89 6.90
C VAL A 66 6.32 -11.73 6.75
N ARG A 67 5.52 -11.86 7.81
CA ARG A 67 4.26 -12.59 7.75
C ARG A 67 3.26 -11.96 6.77
N GLU A 68 3.02 -10.65 6.92
CA GLU A 68 2.12 -9.91 6.03
C GLU A 68 2.61 -9.91 4.59
N LEU A 69 3.93 -9.79 4.40
CA LEU A 69 4.57 -9.84 3.09
C LEU A 69 4.26 -11.16 2.37
N ASN A 70 4.42 -12.28 3.07
CA ASN A 70 4.13 -13.60 2.51
C ASN A 70 2.63 -13.77 2.22
N GLU A 71 1.75 -13.28 3.11
CA GLU A 71 0.31 -13.30 2.86
C GLU A 71 -0.09 -12.50 1.61
N TYR A 72 0.52 -11.34 1.37
CA TYR A 72 0.34 -10.60 0.12
C TYR A 72 0.90 -11.35 -1.08
N ALA A 73 2.08 -11.95 -0.95
CA ALA A 73 2.72 -12.70 -2.02
C ALA A 73 1.88 -13.90 -2.46
N ASP A 74 1.37 -14.68 -1.52
CA ASP A 74 0.48 -15.82 -1.77
C ASP A 74 -0.81 -15.37 -2.45
N ARG A 75 -1.41 -14.26 -2.01
CA ARG A 75 -2.61 -13.71 -2.65
C ARG A 75 -2.36 -13.33 -4.10
N ILE A 76 -1.24 -12.66 -4.38
CA ILE A 76 -0.88 -12.24 -5.74
C ILE A 76 -0.54 -13.44 -6.63
N ALA A 77 0.18 -14.44 -6.09
CA ALA A 77 0.52 -15.66 -6.81
C ALA A 77 -0.73 -16.42 -7.28
N ASN A 78 -1.80 -16.38 -6.46
CA ASN A 78 -3.08 -17.00 -6.76
C ASN A 78 -4.03 -16.14 -7.61
N LEU A 79 -3.64 -14.93 -8.02
CA LEU A 79 -4.46 -14.13 -8.92
C LEU A 79 -4.53 -14.78 -10.30
N PRO A 80 -5.70 -14.76 -10.96
CA PRO A 80 -5.80 -15.25 -12.33
C PRO A 80 -4.91 -14.39 -13.24
N THR A 81 -4.01 -15.05 -13.97
CA THR A 81 -3.29 -14.41 -15.07
C THR A 81 -4.29 -14.11 -16.18
N SER A 82 -4.51 -12.81 -16.47
CA SER A 82 -5.28 -12.39 -17.65
C SER A 82 -4.53 -12.69 -18.94
#